data_AF-A0A0D2W8G9-F1
#
_entry.id   AF-A0A0D2W8G9-F1
#
_cell.length_a   1.000
_cell.length_b   1.000
_cell.length_c   1.000
_cell.angle_alpha   90.00
_cell.angle_beta   90.00
_cell.angle_gamma   90.00
#
_symmetry.space_group_name_H-M   'P 1'
#
loop_
_entity.id
_entity.type
_entity.pdbx_description
1 polymer ?
#
loop_
_entity_poly.entity_id
_entity_poly.type
_entity_poly.pdbx_seq_one_letter_code
_entity_poly.pdbx_strand_id
1 'polypeptide(L)'
;FFPFQISTSSSVRPSGKLVQIEHALTAVGSGQTSLGIKAANGVVIATEKKLPSILVDETSVQKIQCLTPNIGVVYSGMGLDFRVLVWKSRKQAEQYHRLYEVLMALNDA
;
A
#
# COMPACT_ATOMS: atom_id res chain seq x y z
N PHE A 1 33.40 -5.31 24.31
CA PHE A 1 33.51 -4.38 23.16
C PHE A 1 33.16 -5.19 21.91
N PHE A 2 31.86 -5.45 21.69
CA PHE A 2 31.40 -6.24 20.55
C PHE A 2 31.28 -5.31 19.33
N PRO A 3 31.80 -5.68 18.15
CA PRO A 3 31.67 -4.84 16.97
C PRO A 3 30.20 -4.85 16.54
N PHE A 4 29.55 -3.70 16.68
CA PHE A 4 28.25 -3.41 16.10
C PHE A 4 28.46 -3.28 14.59
N GLN A 5 28.43 -4.42 13.90
CA GLN A 5 28.54 -4.47 12.45
C GLN A 5 27.19 -3.99 11.91
N ILE A 6 27.15 -2.74 11.45
CA ILE A 6 26.05 -2.19 10.67
C ILE A 6 26.04 -2.95 9.33
N SER A 7 25.40 -4.12 9.33
CA SER A 7 25.07 -4.82 8.09
C SER A 7 24.03 -3.99 7.37
N THR A 8 24.34 -3.61 6.14
CA THR A 8 23.39 -3.15 5.14
C THR A 8 22.11 -4.01 5.20
N SER A 9 20.95 -3.37 5.15
CA SER A 9 19.64 -3.94 5.51
C SER A 9 19.28 -5.27 4.84
N SER A 10 19.88 -5.63 3.71
CA SER A 10 19.64 -6.90 3.02
C SER A 10 20.64 -8.00 3.41
N SER A 11 20.59 -8.51 4.64
CA SER A 11 21.32 -9.75 4.98
C SER A 11 20.61 -10.95 4.34
N VAL A 12 21.22 -11.51 3.29
CA VAL A 12 20.75 -12.72 2.59
C VAL A 12 21.21 -13.94 3.38
N ARG A 13 20.29 -14.78 3.84
CA ARG A 13 20.65 -16.07 4.45
C ARG A 13 21.35 -16.98 3.42
N PRO A 14 22.12 -17.99 3.83
CA PRO A 14 22.71 -18.98 2.93
C PRO A 14 21.68 -19.69 2.02
N SER A 15 20.39 -19.65 2.39
CA SER A 15 19.25 -20.14 1.62
C SER A 15 18.75 -19.20 0.51
N GLY A 16 19.37 -18.03 0.31
CA GLY A 16 18.96 -17.01 -0.67
C GLY A 16 17.73 -16.20 -0.27
N LYS A 17 17.16 -16.44 0.92
CA LYS A 17 15.94 -15.76 1.39
C LYS A 17 16.26 -14.50 2.18
N LEU A 18 15.61 -13.39 1.79
CA LEU A 18 15.69 -12.09 2.47
C LEU A 18 14.76 -12.08 3.69
N VAL A 19 15.37 -12.16 4.88
CA VAL A 19 14.64 -12.28 6.17
C VAL A 19 13.69 -11.10 6.39
N GLN A 20 14.10 -9.88 6.02
CA GLN A 20 13.27 -8.68 6.17
C GLN A 20 11.98 -8.73 5.34
N ILE A 21 12.00 -9.36 4.16
CA ILE A 21 10.80 -9.49 3.31
C ILE A 21 9.82 -10.47 3.96
N GLU A 22 10.30 -11.57 4.52
CA GLU A 22 9.43 -12.54 5.21
C GLU A 22 8.76 -11.91 6.45
N HIS A 23 9.49 -11.11 7.22
CA HIS A 23 8.91 -10.37 8.33
C HIS A 23 7.86 -9.34 7.88
N ALA A 24 8.13 -8.61 6.79
CA ALA A 24 7.18 -7.67 6.23
C ALA A 24 5.90 -8.37 5.75
N LEU A 25 6.02 -9.51 5.05
CA LEU A 25 4.87 -10.31 4.61
C LEU A 25 4.05 -10.82 5.79
N THR A 26 4.72 -11.26 6.87
CA THR A 26 4.04 -11.70 8.10
C THR A 26 3.29 -10.55 8.76
N ALA A 27 3.86 -9.34 8.78
CA ALA A 27 3.21 -8.14 9.31
C ALA A 27 2.01 -7.68 8.46
N VAL A 28 2.02 -7.92 7.15
CA VAL A 28 0.85 -7.69 6.30
C VAL A 28 -0.24 -8.73 6.57
N GLY A 29 0.13 -9.98 6.84
CA GLY A 29 -0.80 -11.06 7.18
C GLY A 29 -1.57 -10.84 8.48
N SER A 30 -1.00 -10.11 9.45
CA SER A 30 -1.72 -9.66 10.66
C SER A 30 -2.53 -8.38 10.45
N GLY A 31 -2.40 -7.76 9.26
CA GLY A 31 -3.16 -6.61 8.85
C GLY A 31 -4.64 -6.91 8.60
N GLN A 32 -5.41 -5.84 8.50
CA GLN A 32 -6.84 -5.91 8.21
C GLN A 32 -7.08 -6.33 6.76
N THR A 33 -8.02 -7.25 6.55
CA THR A 33 -8.24 -7.84 5.23
C THR A 33 -8.83 -6.84 4.24
N SER A 34 -8.28 -6.85 3.03
CA SER A 34 -8.74 -6.05 1.89
C SER A 34 -8.92 -6.98 0.69
N LEU A 35 -9.99 -6.77 -0.09
CA LEU A 35 -10.39 -7.59 -1.22
C LEU A 35 -10.72 -6.71 -2.43
N GLY A 36 -10.31 -7.15 -3.61
CA GLY A 36 -10.73 -6.59 -4.90
C GLY A 36 -11.37 -7.68 -5.75
N ILE A 37 -12.55 -7.41 -6.30
CA ILE A 37 -13.27 -8.29 -7.22
C ILE A 37 -13.37 -7.60 -8.58
N LYS A 38 -12.80 -8.23 -9.61
CA LYS A 38 -12.97 -7.81 -10.99
C LYS A 38 -14.22 -8.48 -11.58
N ALA A 39 -15.16 -7.68 -12.05
CA ALA A 39 -16.34 -8.09 -12.80
C ALA A 39 -16.19 -7.72 -14.28
N ALA A 40 -17.13 -8.20 -15.11
CA ALA A 40 -17.13 -7.89 -16.55
C ALA A 40 -17.30 -6.39 -16.85
N ASN A 41 -18.05 -5.68 -16.00
CA ASN A 41 -18.42 -4.28 -16.18
C ASN A 41 -17.73 -3.33 -15.20
N GLY A 42 -16.83 -3.82 -14.34
CA GLY A 42 -16.20 -2.96 -13.33
C GLY A 42 -15.38 -3.71 -12.30
N VAL A 43 -14.93 -2.99 -11.29
CA VAL A 43 -14.14 -3.52 -10.18
C VAL A 43 -14.76 -3.04 -8.88
N VAL A 44 -14.86 -3.93 -7.89
CA VAL A 44 -15.27 -3.62 -6.53
C VAL A 44 -14.07 -3.80 -5.62
N ILE A 45 -13.80 -2.82 -4.76
CA ILE A 45 -12.79 -2.92 -3.71
C ILE A 45 -13.48 -2.76 -2.35
N ALA A 46 -13.14 -3.64 -1.41
CA ALA A 46 -13.69 -3.66 -0.07
C ALA A 46 -12.57 -3.93 0.94
N THR A 47 -12.71 -3.39 2.14
CA THR A 47 -11.73 -3.60 3.22
C THR A 47 -12.44 -3.55 4.56
N GLU A 48 -11.97 -4.37 5.49
CA GLU A 48 -12.44 -4.33 6.86
C GLU A 48 -11.98 -3.01 7.49
N LYS A 49 -12.91 -2.25 8.10
CA LYS A 49 -12.60 -1.02 8.84
C LYS A 49 -12.89 -1.23 10.32
N LYS A 50 -11.92 -1.78 11.03
CA LYS A 50 -11.98 -1.90 12.49
C LYS A 50 -11.47 -0.63 13.18
N LEU A 51 -12.37 0.05 13.90
CA LEU A 51 -12.01 1.18 14.76
C LEU A 51 -11.48 0.67 16.10
N PRO A 52 -10.47 1.30 16.70
CA PRO A 52 -9.95 0.89 18.00
C PRO A 52 -10.88 1.29 19.15
N SER A 53 -11.69 2.33 18.99
CA SER A 53 -12.69 2.75 19.99
C SER A 53 -13.82 3.56 19.32
N ILE A 54 -14.94 3.70 20.04
CA ILE A 54 -16.08 4.53 19.65
C ILE A 54 -15.78 6.04 19.67
N LEU A 55 -14.64 6.43 20.25
CA LEU A 55 -14.22 7.84 20.31
C LEU A 55 -13.46 8.26 19.04
N VAL A 56 -13.05 7.29 18.21
CA VAL A 56 -12.38 7.59 16.95
C VAL A 56 -13.43 7.98 15.92
N ASP A 57 -13.25 9.16 15.35
CA ASP A 57 -14.05 9.59 14.21
C ASP A 57 -13.80 8.64 13.03
N GLU A 58 -14.86 7.98 12.59
CA GLU A 58 -14.84 7.09 11.44
C GLU A 58 -14.31 7.78 10.20
N THR A 59 -14.62 9.05 9.97
CA THR A 59 -14.24 9.73 8.72
C THR A 59 -12.73 9.93 8.62
N SER A 60 -12.03 9.96 9.76
CA SER A 60 -10.57 10.10 9.82
C SER A 60 -9.83 8.86 9.30
N VAL A 61 -10.43 7.68 9.38
CA VAL A 61 -9.80 6.41 8.97
C VAL A 61 -10.24 6.05 7.55
N GLN A 62 -9.45 6.49 6.58
CA GLN A 62 -9.66 6.16 5.16
C GLN A 62 -8.69 5.08 4.68
N LYS A 63 -9.23 3.89 4.39
CA LYS A 63 -8.46 2.76 3.83
C LYS A 63 -8.51 2.65 2.32
N ILE A 64 -9.55 3.21 1.71
CA ILE A 64 -9.72 3.28 0.26
C ILE A 64 -9.51 4.74 -0.13
N GLN A 65 -8.67 4.97 -1.14
CA GLN A 65 -8.45 6.30 -1.69
C GLN A 65 -8.47 6.26 -3.22
N CYS A 66 -8.97 7.33 -3.83
CA CYS A 66 -8.88 7.52 -5.28
C CYS A 66 -7.52 8.16 -5.60
N LEU A 67 -6.77 7.55 -6.52
CA LEU A 67 -5.52 8.11 -7.06
C LEU A 67 -5.83 9.04 -8.22
N THR A 68 -6.66 8.56 -9.13
CA THR A 68 -7.18 9.27 -10.32
C THR A 68 -8.67 8.98 -10.45
N PRO A 69 -9.41 9.67 -11.35
CA PRO A 69 -10.84 9.40 -11.55
C PRO A 69 -11.18 7.94 -11.92
N ASN A 70 -10.22 7.21 -12.47
CA ASN A 70 -10.35 5.82 -12.92
C ASN A 70 -9.60 4.78 -12.05
N ILE A 71 -8.79 5.21 -11.07
CA ILE A 71 -7.96 4.30 -10.26
C ILE A 71 -8.24 4.52 -8.78
N GLY A 72 -8.74 3.47 -8.12
CA GLY A 72 -8.87 3.36 -6.68
C GLY A 72 -7.78 2.46 -6.09
N VAL A 73 -7.29 2.79 -4.90
CA VAL A 73 -6.30 1.99 -4.18
C VAL A 73 -6.78 1.69 -2.76
N VAL A 74 -6.44 0.49 -2.29
CA VAL A 74 -6.73 -0.01 -0.95
C VAL A 74 -5.48 -0.70 -0.42
N TYR A 75 -5.27 -0.69 0.90
CA TYR A 75 -4.12 -1.34 1.52
C TYR A 75 -4.51 -2.41 2.53
N SER A 76 -3.56 -3.30 2.82
CA SER A 76 -3.57 -4.19 3.98
C SER A 76 -2.27 -3.99 4.77
N GLY A 77 -2.36 -3.93 6.10
CA GLY A 77 -1.20 -3.72 6.98
C GLY A 77 -1.03 -2.28 7.47
N MET A 78 0.14 -1.69 7.26
CA MET A 78 0.54 -0.43 7.91
C MET A 78 -0.01 0.81 7.19
N GLY A 79 -0.96 1.51 7.84
CA GLY A 79 -1.63 2.68 7.25
C GLY A 79 -0.74 3.92 7.08
N LEU A 80 0.33 4.04 7.86
CA LEU A 80 1.28 5.16 7.72
C LEU A 80 2.02 5.10 6.39
N ASP A 81 2.52 3.92 6.02
CA ASP A 81 3.20 3.69 4.74
C ASP A 81 2.25 3.90 3.57
N PHE A 82 1.01 3.44 3.70
CA PHE A 82 -0.02 3.65 2.69
C PHE A 82 -0.21 5.12 2.35
N ARG A 83 -0.27 6.02 3.34
CA ARG A 83 -0.44 7.46 3.09
C ARG A 83 0.70 8.05 2.27
N VAL A 84 1.93 7.62 2.54
CA VAL A 84 3.12 8.06 1.81
C VAL A 84 3.09 7.53 0.37
N LEU A 85 2.72 6.26 0.19
CA LEU A 85 2.56 5.62 -1.13
C LEU A 85 1.50 6.33 -1.96
N VAL A 86 0.31 6.57 -1.41
CA VAL A 86 -0.77 7.27 -2.11
C VAL A 86 -0.35 8.65 -2.57
N TRP A 87 0.31 9.42 -1.70
CA TRP A 87 0.79 10.76 -2.06
C TRP A 87 1.81 10.73 -3.20
N LYS A 88 2.76 9.77 -3.17
CA LYS A 88 3.73 9.58 -4.25
C LYS A 88 3.05 9.16 -5.55
N SER A 89 2.13 8.19 -5.50
CA SER A 89 1.38 7.73 -6.68
C SER A 89 0.54 8.84 -7.31
N ARG A 90 -0.11 9.69 -6.49
CA ARG A 90 -0.83 10.88 -7.01
C ARG A 90 0.11 11.84 -7.73
N LYS A 91 1.27 12.14 -7.15
CA LYS A 91 2.28 13.00 -7.79
C LYS A 91 2.77 12.41 -9.11
N GLN A 92 2.97 11.09 -9.17
CA GLN A 92 3.35 10.39 -10.38
C GLN A 92 2.25 10.44 -11.44
N ALA A 93 0.98 10.26 -11.04
CA ALA A 93 -0.17 10.34 -11.94
C ALA A 93 -0.35 11.76 -12.51
N GLU A 94 -0.17 12.79 -11.69
CA GLU A 94 -0.17 14.19 -12.16
C GLU A 94 0.97 14.46 -13.14
N GLN A 95 2.17 13.96 -12.86
CA GLN A 95 3.30 14.11 -13.75
C GLN A 95 3.05 13.42 -15.10
N TYR A 96 2.51 12.20 -15.07
CA TYR A 96 2.14 11.47 -16.29
C TYR A 96 1.09 12.24 -17.10
N HIS A 97 0.06 12.75 -16.43
CA HIS A 97 -0.98 13.53 -17.09
C HIS A 97 -0.43 14.82 -17.72
N ARG A 98 0.54 15.49 -17.08
CA ARG A 98 1.19 16.67 -17.67
C ARG A 98 2.06 16.34 -18.88
N LEU A 99 2.67 15.17 -18.93
CA LEU A 99 3.57 14.77 -20.02
C LEU A 99 2.82 14.27 -21.24
N TYR A 100 1.71 13.55 -21.03
CA TYR A 100 0.99 12.84 -22.09
C TYR A 100 -0.43 13.35 -22.32
N GLU A 101 -0.94 14.27 -21.49
CA GLU A 101 -2.33 14.78 -21.51
C GLU A 101 -3.43 13.71 -21.40
N VAL A 102 -3.05 12.48 -21.04
CA VAL A 102 -3.93 11.32 -20.89
C VAL A 102 -3.93 10.87 -19.43
N LEU A 103 -5.03 10.23 -18.99
CA LEU A 103 -5.08 9.62 -17.66
C LEU A 103 -4.18 8.39 -17.62
N MET A 104 -3.42 8.24 -16.53
CA MET A 104 -2.57 7.07 -16.29
C MET A 104 -3.38 5.77 -16.43
N ALA A 105 -2.81 4.80 -17.16
CA ALA A 105 -3.37 3.47 -17.29
C ALA A 105 -3.06 2.64 -16.03
N LEU A 106 -3.96 1.69 -15.68
CA LEU A 106 -3.77 0.81 -14.52
C LEU A 106 -2.47 -0.01 -14.55
N ASN A 107 -1.93 -0.31 -15.73
CA ASN A 107 -0.69 -1.08 -15.87
C ASN A 107 0.57 -0.23 -15.59
N ASP A 108 0.45 1.10 -15.65
CA ASP A 108 1.55 2.05 -15.48
C ASP A 108 1.55 2.68 -14.07
N ALA A 109 0.62 2.25 -13.21
CA ALA A 109 0.35 2.79 -11.87
C ALA A 109 1.12 2.07 -10.75
#